data_AF-K3X766-F1
#
_entry.id   AF-K3X766-F1
#
_cell.length_a   1.000
_cell.length_b   1.000
_cell.length_c   1.000
_cell.angle_alpha   90.00
_cell.angle_beta   90.00
_cell.angle_gamma   90.00
#
_symmetry.space_group_name_H-M   'P 1'
#
loop_
_entity.id
_entity.type
_entity.pdbx_description
1 polymer ?
#
loop_
_entity_poly.entity_id
_entity_poly.type
_entity_poly.pdbx_seq_one_letter_code
_entity_poly.pdbx_strand_id
1 'polypeptide(L)'
;MSEIQISRESREMLEKLFVKTINDGKSKLAGGKNDLINGGDDKKKLITALIDMKKSQNIAITLARVKIPFSELKREILAMNSDVLSTAHLKSLMDMWPDHKEQEAINAYDGDTSILGTAEYFLVETRDVPRFRDKLGCLVFKQEFPSRVKELRDSIELLIRGIDQVCSSHALRHLFIYILQIGNLLNFGTDADESASAGGFSLSSLVKLSQTKAFVGEITFLQYVVQCIERDVPTLAHFYDQISLIFKCSKVSLAALLAEKTSLEEGLQSLIHEIQDLVSEAHSDTETEAENFAAHATQELASLHDLLQQLNKSKARFLKYFEEEDTADELDVLLGHISDFTTQYQFEYTNYLETRRQEELLVLKQRAQALRRRQTIDSALVQGTEHLRKGLNNERAKID
;
A
#
# COMPACT_ATOMS: atom_id res chain seq x y z
N MET A 1 -4.51 -34.71 -4.64
CA MET A 1 -5.05 -33.36 -4.46
C MET A 1 -6.55 -33.44 -4.73
N SER A 2 -7.36 -33.42 -3.67
CA SER A 2 -8.82 -33.45 -3.79
C SER A 2 -9.31 -32.06 -4.23
N GLU A 3 -9.96 -31.99 -5.38
CA GLU A 3 -10.57 -30.74 -5.89
C GLU A 3 -11.59 -30.19 -4.90
N ILE A 4 -11.40 -28.93 -4.53
CA ILE A 4 -12.32 -28.20 -3.66
C ILE A 4 -13.56 -27.85 -4.50
N GLN A 5 -14.70 -28.46 -4.18
CA GLN A 5 -16.00 -28.13 -4.79
C GLN A 5 -16.90 -27.39 -3.79
N ILE A 6 -17.61 -26.37 -4.30
CA ILE A 6 -18.62 -25.63 -3.54
C ILE A 6 -19.73 -26.57 -3.09
N SER A 7 -20.14 -26.46 -1.82
CA SER A 7 -21.20 -27.31 -1.26
C SER A 7 -22.54 -27.07 -1.98
N ARG A 8 -23.34 -28.13 -2.07
CA ARG A 8 -24.67 -28.08 -2.70
C ARG A 8 -25.58 -27.01 -2.08
N GLU A 9 -25.53 -26.87 -0.76
CA GLU A 9 -26.30 -25.85 -0.03
C GLU A 9 -25.90 -24.43 -0.44
N SER A 10 -24.60 -24.18 -0.66
CA SER A 10 -24.12 -22.88 -1.10
C SER A 10 -24.61 -22.52 -2.50
N ARG A 11 -24.74 -23.50 -3.40
CA ARG A 11 -25.31 -23.30 -4.75
C ARG A 11 -26.81 -22.98 -4.70
N GLU A 12 -27.57 -23.73 -3.90
CA GLU A 12 -29.02 -23.53 -3.78
C GLU A 12 -29.36 -22.17 -3.17
N MET A 13 -28.56 -21.69 -2.21
CA MET A 13 -28.73 -20.36 -1.62
C MET A 13 -28.43 -19.24 -2.61
N LEU A 14 -27.42 -19.45 -3.47
CA LEU A 14 -27.00 -18.49 -4.49
C LEU A 14 -28.06 -18.35 -5.60
N GLU A 15 -28.66 -19.45 -6.06
CA GLU A 15 -29.78 -19.41 -7.01
C GLU A 15 -30.99 -18.66 -6.44
N LYS A 16 -31.31 -18.90 -5.16
CA LYS A 16 -32.47 -18.27 -4.49
C LYS A 16 -32.30 -16.77 -4.28
N LEU A 17 -31.07 -16.30 -4.08
CA LEU A 17 -30.76 -14.89 -3.84
C LEU A 17 -30.57 -14.09 -5.13
N PHE A 18 -30.12 -14.72 -6.22
CA PHE A 18 -29.64 -14.00 -7.40
C PHE A 18 -30.32 -14.35 -8.72
N VAL A 19 -31.23 -15.33 -8.77
CA VAL A 19 -31.93 -15.69 -10.01
C VAL A 19 -33.43 -15.46 -9.85
N LYS A 20 -33.98 -14.57 -10.69
CA LYS A 20 -35.42 -14.25 -10.72
C LYS A 20 -36.14 -15.28 -11.60
N THR A 21 -37.01 -16.10 -11.02
CA THR A 21 -37.81 -17.10 -11.76
C THR A 21 -38.78 -16.41 -12.70
N ILE A 22 -38.62 -16.60 -14.01
CA ILE A 22 -39.61 -16.20 -15.03
C ILE A 22 -40.67 -17.30 -15.08
N ASN A 23 -41.88 -16.99 -14.61
CA ASN A 23 -43.03 -17.87 -14.77
C ASN A 23 -43.81 -17.48 -16.03
N ASP A 24 -43.75 -18.36 -17.02
CA ASP A 24 -44.68 -18.43 -18.15
C ASP A 24 -46.05 -18.93 -17.67
N GLY A 25 -47.12 -18.23 -18.06
CA GLY A 25 -48.50 -18.65 -17.84
C GLY A 25 -49.40 -18.26 -19.00
N LYS A 26 -49.70 -19.22 -19.89
CA LYS A 26 -50.73 -19.12 -20.95
C LYS A 26 -52.13 -19.44 -20.40
N SER A 27 -53.13 -18.59 -20.71
CA SER A 27 -54.53 -18.93 -21.10
C SER A 27 -55.27 -17.60 -21.38
N LYS A 28 -56.26 -17.40 -22.27
CA LYS A 28 -57.08 -18.16 -23.22
C LYS A 28 -57.80 -17.11 -24.11
N LEU A 29 -58.18 -17.48 -25.34
CA LEU A 29 -58.97 -16.62 -26.25
C LEU A 29 -60.47 -16.57 -25.88
N ALA A 30 -61.11 -15.41 -26.02
CA ALA A 30 -62.48 -15.21 -26.50
C ALA A 30 -62.70 -13.74 -26.90
N GLY A 31 -63.33 -13.50 -28.06
CA GLY A 31 -63.39 -12.19 -28.72
C GLY A 31 -64.56 -11.26 -28.33
N GLY A 32 -64.56 -10.08 -28.94
CA GLY A 32 -65.69 -9.14 -28.96
C GLY A 32 -65.27 -7.66 -29.04
N LYS A 33 -65.55 -7.03 -30.18
CA LYS A 33 -65.46 -5.59 -30.48
C LYS A 33 -66.17 -4.69 -29.45
N ASN A 34 -65.59 -3.56 -29.05
CA ASN A 34 -65.92 -2.19 -29.51
C ASN A 34 -65.36 -1.12 -28.54
N ASP A 35 -64.78 -0.08 -29.14
CA ASP A 35 -64.83 1.34 -28.78
C ASP A 35 -64.43 1.87 -27.38
N LEU A 36 -63.71 3.00 -27.47
CA LEU A 36 -63.62 4.15 -26.54
C LEU A 36 -62.36 4.27 -25.66
N ILE A 37 -61.45 5.12 -26.17
CA ILE A 37 -60.81 6.26 -25.49
C ILE A 37 -60.31 6.02 -24.05
N ASN A 38 -58.99 5.95 -23.89
CA ASN A 38 -58.32 6.68 -22.80
C ASN A 38 -56.82 6.90 -23.10
N GLY A 39 -56.53 8.03 -23.76
CA GLY A 39 -55.18 8.57 -23.97
C GLY A 39 -54.65 9.30 -22.74
N GLY A 40 -54.46 8.59 -21.62
CA GLY A 40 -54.02 9.17 -20.34
C GLY A 40 -52.63 8.70 -19.85
N ASP A 41 -52.24 7.45 -20.12
CA ASP A 41 -51.07 6.83 -19.48
C ASP A 41 -49.78 6.92 -20.30
N ASP A 42 -49.85 7.02 -21.63
CA ASP A 42 -48.65 7.08 -22.46
C ASP A 42 -47.94 8.43 -22.39
N LYS A 43 -48.68 9.53 -22.11
CA LYS A 43 -48.04 10.83 -21.84
C LYS A 43 -47.29 10.81 -20.51
N LYS A 44 -47.85 10.25 -19.43
CA LYS A 44 -47.11 10.16 -18.15
C LYS A 44 -45.88 9.26 -18.24
N LYS A 45 -45.91 8.19 -19.02
CA LYS A 45 -44.72 7.33 -19.23
C LYS A 45 -43.65 7.96 -20.13
N LEU A 46 -44.02 8.74 -21.15
CA LEU A 46 -43.04 9.47 -21.98
C LEU A 46 -42.46 10.71 -21.28
N ILE A 47 -43.24 11.38 -20.43
CA ILE A 47 -42.83 12.64 -19.77
C ILE A 47 -41.77 12.41 -18.68
N THR A 48 -41.60 11.18 -18.18
CA THR A 48 -40.80 10.89 -16.97
C THR A 48 -39.46 10.21 -17.25
N ALA A 49 -39.05 10.01 -18.51
CA ALA A 49 -37.79 9.30 -18.81
C ALA A 49 -37.00 10.01 -19.92
N LEU A 50 -36.49 11.22 -19.63
CA LEU A 50 -35.48 11.87 -20.48
C LEU A 50 -34.15 11.08 -20.47
N ILE A 51 -33.93 10.31 -19.41
CA ILE A 51 -32.74 9.49 -19.19
C ILE A 51 -33.15 8.10 -18.68
N ASP A 52 -32.23 7.15 -18.75
CA ASP A 52 -32.45 5.82 -18.17
C ASP A 52 -32.78 5.90 -16.65
N MET A 53 -33.71 5.04 -16.23
CA MET A 53 -34.21 4.99 -14.85
C MET A 53 -33.10 4.81 -13.81
N LYS A 54 -32.07 3.99 -14.11
CA LYS A 54 -30.95 3.77 -13.19
C LYS A 54 -30.08 5.01 -13.07
N LYS A 55 -29.81 5.72 -14.18
CA LYS A 55 -29.10 7.01 -14.14
C LYS A 55 -29.89 8.04 -13.35
N SER A 56 -31.18 8.17 -13.61
CA SER A 56 -32.09 9.08 -12.90
C SER A 56 -32.04 8.85 -11.39
N GLN A 57 -32.17 7.60 -10.95
CA GLN A 57 -32.08 7.24 -9.53
C GLN A 57 -30.71 7.59 -8.92
N ASN A 58 -29.60 7.28 -9.61
CA ASN A 58 -28.26 7.57 -9.10
C ASN A 58 -27.98 9.08 -8.99
N ILE A 59 -28.39 9.86 -9.99
CA ILE A 59 -28.28 11.33 -9.96
C ILE A 59 -29.13 11.88 -8.82
N ALA A 60 -30.39 11.44 -8.69
CA ALA A 60 -31.28 11.88 -7.62
C ALA A 60 -30.72 11.56 -6.22
N ILE A 61 -30.14 10.37 -6.02
CA ILE A 61 -29.48 9.99 -4.76
C ILE A 61 -28.27 10.88 -4.48
N THR A 62 -27.46 11.16 -5.50
CA THR A 62 -26.28 12.04 -5.38
C THR A 62 -26.70 13.45 -4.96
N LEU A 63 -27.75 13.98 -5.59
CA LEU A 63 -28.26 15.32 -5.36
C LEU A 63 -29.07 15.43 -4.06
N ALA A 64 -29.62 14.34 -3.53
CA ALA A 64 -30.43 14.36 -2.29
C ALA A 64 -29.65 14.91 -1.07
N ARG A 65 -28.33 14.86 -1.10
CA ARG A 65 -27.44 15.39 -0.05
C ARG A 65 -27.00 16.83 -0.31
N VAL A 66 -27.27 17.37 -1.50
CA VAL A 66 -26.96 18.75 -1.88
C VAL A 66 -28.10 19.64 -1.41
N LYS A 67 -27.82 20.54 -0.47
CA LYS A 67 -28.83 21.37 0.21
C LYS A 67 -29.06 22.74 -0.41
N ILE A 68 -28.48 22.98 -1.58
CA ILE A 68 -28.62 24.25 -2.31
C ILE A 68 -29.54 24.07 -3.53
N PRO A 69 -30.23 25.12 -3.99
CA PRO A 69 -30.99 25.09 -5.24
C PRO A 69 -30.11 24.72 -6.44
N PHE A 70 -30.67 24.09 -7.47
CA PHE A 70 -29.91 23.71 -8.66
C PHE A 70 -29.41 24.88 -9.49
N SER A 71 -30.13 26.01 -9.47
CA SER A 71 -29.66 27.26 -10.06
C SER A 71 -28.43 27.82 -9.34
N GLU A 72 -28.37 27.67 -8.01
CA GLU A 72 -27.18 28.00 -7.22
C GLU A 72 -26.06 27.01 -7.51
N LEU A 73 -26.32 25.70 -7.50
CA LEU A 73 -25.33 24.68 -7.84
C LEU A 73 -24.69 24.90 -9.22
N LYS A 74 -25.51 25.26 -10.21
CA LYS A 74 -25.05 25.65 -11.55
C LYS A 74 -24.08 26.82 -11.50
N ARG A 75 -24.42 27.88 -10.75
CA ARG A 75 -23.55 29.05 -10.57
C ARG A 75 -22.22 28.66 -9.94
N GLU A 76 -22.24 27.81 -8.92
CA GLU A 76 -21.03 27.33 -8.24
C GLU A 76 -20.13 26.49 -9.17
N ILE A 77 -20.72 25.66 -10.04
CA ILE A 77 -19.99 24.90 -11.06
C ILE A 77 -19.36 25.84 -12.10
N LEU A 78 -20.10 26.85 -12.57
CA LEU A 78 -19.57 27.86 -13.49
C LEU A 78 -18.44 28.69 -12.87
N ALA A 79 -18.55 28.98 -11.57
CA ALA A 79 -17.54 29.68 -10.79
C ALA A 79 -16.33 28.79 -10.41
N MET A 80 -16.32 27.51 -10.80
CA MET A 80 -15.27 26.55 -10.46
C MET A 80 -15.05 26.41 -8.94
N ASN A 81 -16.12 26.54 -8.15
CA ASN A 81 -16.07 26.40 -6.70
C ASN A 81 -16.02 24.92 -6.29
N SER A 82 -14.95 24.52 -5.60
CA SER A 82 -14.73 23.15 -5.15
C SER A 82 -15.35 22.82 -3.79
N ASP A 83 -15.98 23.74 -3.08
CA ASP A 83 -16.42 23.48 -1.69
C ASP A 83 -17.85 22.95 -1.59
N VAL A 84 -18.59 22.96 -2.69
CA VAL A 84 -20.04 22.74 -2.70
C VAL A 84 -20.40 21.26 -2.85
N LEU A 85 -19.71 20.54 -3.72
CA LEU A 85 -19.91 19.12 -3.97
C LEU A 85 -18.70 18.32 -3.52
N SER A 86 -18.90 17.27 -2.74
CA SER A 86 -17.81 16.35 -2.41
C SER A 86 -17.26 15.64 -3.65
N THR A 87 -16.02 15.16 -3.58
CA THR A 87 -15.37 14.40 -4.66
C THR A 87 -16.20 13.20 -5.11
N ALA A 88 -16.84 12.51 -4.16
CA ALA A 88 -17.73 11.39 -4.44
C ALA A 88 -18.98 11.82 -5.22
N HIS A 89 -19.56 12.99 -4.90
CA HIS A 89 -20.69 13.53 -5.65
C HIS A 89 -20.25 13.89 -7.08
N LEU A 90 -19.11 14.57 -7.24
CA LEU A 90 -18.58 14.95 -8.56
C LEU A 90 -18.34 13.73 -9.45
N LYS A 91 -17.65 12.69 -8.94
CA LYS A 91 -17.41 11.43 -9.67
C LYS A 91 -18.71 10.74 -10.05
N SER A 92 -19.67 10.65 -9.13
CA SER A 92 -20.97 10.03 -9.42
C SER A 92 -21.77 10.80 -10.48
N LEU A 93 -21.68 12.14 -10.51
CA LEU A 93 -22.33 12.95 -11.55
C LEU A 93 -21.64 12.77 -12.92
N MET A 94 -20.31 12.67 -12.96
CA MET A 94 -19.57 12.40 -14.19
C MET A 94 -19.89 11.01 -14.77
N ASP A 95 -19.97 9.98 -13.93
CA ASP A 95 -20.24 8.60 -14.35
C ASP A 95 -21.67 8.41 -14.89
N MET A 96 -22.61 9.19 -14.36
CA MET A 96 -24.03 9.15 -14.75
C MET A 96 -24.40 10.25 -15.74
N TRP A 97 -23.40 10.95 -16.32
CA TRP A 97 -23.66 12.02 -17.27
C TRP A 97 -24.46 11.50 -18.48
N PRO A 98 -25.43 12.29 -19.00
CA PRO A 98 -26.21 11.89 -20.16
C PRO A 98 -25.33 11.53 -21.35
N ASP A 99 -25.72 10.49 -22.08
CA ASP A 99 -25.11 10.21 -23.38
C ASP A 99 -25.60 11.21 -24.44
N HIS A 100 -25.04 11.15 -25.66
CA HIS A 100 -25.37 12.09 -26.72
C HIS A 100 -26.88 12.16 -27.03
N LYS A 101 -27.58 11.01 -27.02
CA LYS A 101 -29.02 10.96 -27.35
C LYS A 101 -29.85 11.51 -26.21
N GLU A 102 -29.49 11.17 -24.99
CA GLU A 102 -30.13 11.71 -23.79
C GLU A 102 -29.93 13.23 -23.70
N GLN A 103 -28.73 13.73 -24.01
CA GLN A 103 -28.43 15.16 -24.02
C GLN A 103 -29.25 15.91 -25.08
N GLU A 104 -29.42 15.34 -26.28
CA GLU A 104 -30.32 15.90 -27.30
C GLU A 104 -31.77 16.00 -26.79
N ALA A 105 -32.26 14.96 -26.10
CA ALA A 105 -33.60 14.96 -25.52
C ALA A 105 -33.77 16.01 -24.42
N ILE A 106 -32.77 16.17 -23.54
CA ILE A 106 -32.73 17.20 -22.50
C ILE A 106 -32.68 18.61 -23.10
N ASN A 107 -31.91 18.80 -24.16
CA ASN A 107 -31.77 20.08 -24.85
C ASN A 107 -33.06 20.46 -25.59
N ALA A 108 -33.77 19.49 -26.18
CA ALA A 108 -35.01 19.71 -26.91
C ALA A 108 -36.24 19.86 -26.00
N TYR A 109 -36.12 19.59 -24.70
CA TYR A 109 -37.23 19.68 -23.76
C TYR A 109 -37.71 21.14 -23.58
N ASP A 110 -38.96 21.40 -23.95
CA ASP A 110 -39.65 22.68 -23.84
C ASP A 110 -40.91 22.61 -22.95
N GLY A 111 -41.09 21.47 -22.26
CA GLY A 111 -42.21 21.22 -21.36
C GLY A 111 -42.11 21.93 -20.00
N ASP A 112 -43.12 21.70 -19.16
CA ASP A 112 -43.18 22.24 -17.81
C ASP A 112 -42.12 21.59 -16.90
N THR A 113 -41.17 22.34 -16.39
CA THR A 113 -40.11 21.82 -15.51
C THR A 113 -40.64 21.35 -14.16
N SER A 114 -41.83 21.78 -13.72
CA SER A 114 -42.40 21.45 -12.41
C SER A 114 -42.87 19.99 -12.29
N ILE A 115 -43.03 19.29 -13.41
CA ILE A 115 -43.45 17.88 -13.46
C ILE A 115 -42.27 16.91 -13.61
N LEU A 116 -41.04 17.41 -13.72
CA LEU A 116 -39.83 16.60 -13.85
C LEU A 116 -39.42 15.98 -12.51
N GLY A 117 -38.81 14.78 -12.58
CA GLY A 117 -38.10 14.20 -11.45
C GLY A 117 -36.87 15.03 -11.09
N THR A 118 -36.32 14.82 -9.88
CA THR A 118 -35.18 15.59 -9.38
C THR A 118 -33.97 15.55 -10.32
N ALA A 119 -33.68 14.40 -10.91
CA ALA A 119 -32.54 14.24 -11.81
C ALA A 119 -32.77 14.95 -13.16
N GLU A 120 -33.94 14.75 -13.76
CA GLU A 120 -34.32 15.39 -15.02
C GLU A 120 -34.39 16.92 -14.87
N TYR A 121 -34.93 17.40 -13.75
CA TYR A 121 -34.96 18.83 -13.44
C TYR A 121 -33.55 19.41 -13.32
N PHE A 122 -32.65 18.75 -12.61
CA PHE A 122 -31.24 19.15 -12.53
C PHE A 122 -30.55 19.21 -13.91
N LEU A 123 -30.76 18.18 -14.73
CA LEU A 123 -30.16 18.11 -16.06
C LEU A 123 -30.70 19.18 -17.00
N VAL A 124 -32.01 19.48 -16.94
CA VAL A 124 -32.61 20.58 -17.71
C VAL A 124 -32.11 21.94 -17.22
N GLU A 125 -31.96 22.13 -15.90
CA GLU A 125 -31.45 23.38 -15.31
C GLU A 125 -29.99 23.65 -15.70
N THR A 126 -29.18 22.60 -15.86
CA THR A 126 -27.73 22.68 -16.14
C THR A 126 -27.34 22.47 -17.60
N ARG A 127 -28.31 22.26 -18.51
CA ARG A 127 -28.06 21.90 -19.92
C ARG A 127 -27.29 22.92 -20.74
N ASP A 128 -27.33 24.18 -20.33
CA ASP A 128 -26.65 25.32 -20.95
C ASP A 128 -25.25 25.57 -20.37
N VAL A 129 -24.81 24.76 -19.39
CA VAL A 129 -23.43 24.83 -18.89
C VAL A 129 -22.50 24.16 -19.91
N PRO A 130 -21.57 24.90 -20.52
CA PRO A 130 -20.62 24.32 -21.48
C PRO A 130 -19.65 23.38 -20.76
N ARG A 131 -19.18 22.35 -21.46
CA ARG A 131 -18.10 21.44 -20.97
C ARG A 131 -18.32 20.94 -19.54
N PHE A 132 -19.58 20.66 -19.18
CA PHE A 132 -19.95 20.37 -17.79
C PHE A 132 -19.11 19.24 -17.19
N ARG A 133 -18.88 18.16 -17.96
CA ARG A 133 -18.07 17.03 -17.53
C ARG A 133 -16.61 17.42 -17.26
N ASP A 134 -16.01 18.27 -18.09
CA ASP A 134 -14.63 18.74 -17.93
C ASP A 134 -14.50 19.64 -16.70
N LYS A 135 -15.49 20.52 -16.47
CA LYS A 135 -15.57 21.33 -15.23
C LYS A 135 -15.64 20.45 -13.99
N LEU A 136 -16.46 19.39 -13.98
CA LEU A 136 -16.50 18.45 -12.86
C LEU A 136 -15.15 17.75 -12.64
N GLY A 137 -14.47 17.35 -13.72
CA GLY A 137 -13.12 16.77 -13.65
C GLY A 137 -12.11 17.73 -13.02
N CYS A 138 -12.16 19.00 -13.40
CA CYS A 138 -11.33 20.06 -12.83
C CYS A 138 -11.65 20.31 -11.34
N LEU A 139 -12.91 20.26 -10.93
CA LEU A 139 -13.31 20.35 -9.52
C LEU A 139 -12.79 19.17 -8.69
N VAL A 140 -12.84 17.94 -9.24
CA VAL A 140 -12.24 16.76 -8.60
C VAL A 140 -10.73 16.95 -8.44
N PHE A 141 -10.05 17.39 -9.49
CA PHE A 141 -8.62 17.69 -9.44
C PHE A 141 -8.30 18.71 -8.35
N LYS A 142 -9.02 19.85 -8.29
CA LYS A 142 -8.84 20.88 -7.27
C LYS A 142 -8.91 20.30 -5.85
N GLN A 143 -9.86 19.40 -5.58
CA GLN A 143 -10.05 18.80 -4.25
C GLN A 143 -8.99 17.78 -3.89
N GLU A 144 -8.57 16.93 -4.84
CA GLU A 144 -7.63 15.84 -4.57
C GLU A 144 -6.16 16.28 -4.63
N PHE A 145 -5.86 17.36 -5.35
CA PHE A 145 -4.50 17.83 -5.58
C PHE A 145 -3.67 18.02 -4.29
N PRO A 146 -4.16 18.69 -3.22
CA PRO A 146 -3.33 18.93 -2.03
C PRO A 146 -2.88 17.63 -1.34
N SER A 147 -3.77 16.64 -1.22
CA SER A 147 -3.42 15.34 -0.63
C SER A 147 -2.49 14.55 -1.54
N ARG A 148 -2.76 14.52 -2.85
CA ARG A 148 -1.94 13.78 -3.82
C ARG A 148 -0.51 14.34 -3.91
N VAL A 149 -0.35 15.67 -3.97
CA VAL A 149 0.96 16.34 -3.94
C VAL A 149 1.72 16.04 -2.66
N LYS A 150 1.03 16.08 -1.51
CA LYS A 150 1.65 15.78 -0.22
C LYS A 150 2.15 14.33 -0.16
N GLU A 151 1.33 13.37 -0.55
CA GLU A 151 1.69 11.94 -0.56
C GLU A 151 2.88 11.67 -1.51
N LEU A 152 2.87 12.29 -2.69
CA LEU A 152 3.98 12.21 -3.64
C LEU A 152 5.26 12.81 -3.05
N ARG A 153 5.19 14.01 -2.45
CA ARG A 153 6.32 14.66 -1.79
C ARG A 153 6.90 13.79 -0.67
N ASP A 154 6.05 13.32 0.24
CA ASP A 154 6.45 12.49 1.38
C ASP A 154 7.16 11.21 0.90
N SER A 155 6.70 10.61 -0.19
CA SER A 155 7.29 9.41 -0.79
C SER A 155 8.66 9.67 -1.41
N ILE A 156 8.82 10.80 -2.13
CA ILE A 156 10.11 11.18 -2.70
C ILE A 156 11.13 11.51 -1.60
N GLU A 157 10.73 12.26 -0.57
CA GLU A 157 11.59 12.60 0.57
C GLU A 157 11.98 11.35 1.39
N LEU A 158 11.07 10.38 1.51
CA LEU A 158 11.35 9.09 2.13
C LEU A 158 12.48 8.36 1.37
N LEU A 159 12.40 8.28 0.05
CA LEU A 159 13.44 7.64 -0.78
C LEU A 159 14.77 8.35 -0.66
N ILE A 160 14.80 9.70 -0.74
CA ILE A 160 16.04 10.48 -0.60
C ILE A 160 16.72 10.19 0.75
N ARG A 161 15.96 10.23 1.85
CA ARG A 161 16.49 9.95 3.20
C ARG A 161 16.91 8.49 3.36
N GLY A 162 16.15 7.54 2.82
CA GLY A 162 16.49 6.12 2.89
C GLY A 162 17.77 5.78 2.12
N ILE A 163 17.93 6.33 0.92
CA ILE A 163 19.18 6.22 0.15
C ILE A 163 20.35 6.81 0.94
N ASP A 164 20.15 7.98 1.56
CA ASP A 164 21.19 8.61 2.36
C ASP A 164 21.61 7.76 3.56
N GLN A 165 20.66 7.20 4.30
CA GLN A 165 20.94 6.24 5.38
C GLN A 165 21.77 5.05 4.88
N VAL A 166 21.39 4.45 3.76
CA VAL A 166 22.09 3.27 3.20
C VAL A 166 23.52 3.62 2.79
N CYS A 167 23.72 4.70 2.02
CA CYS A 167 25.04 5.08 1.51
C CYS A 167 25.98 5.62 2.61
N SER A 168 25.43 6.22 3.67
CA SER A 168 26.19 6.77 4.80
C SER A 168 26.41 5.76 5.94
N SER A 169 25.71 4.62 5.93
CA SER A 169 25.83 3.60 6.97
C SER A 169 27.21 2.94 6.97
N HIS A 170 28.01 3.30 7.97
CA HIS A 170 29.28 2.63 8.22
C HIS A 170 29.06 1.18 8.67
N ALA A 171 28.02 0.91 9.46
CA ALA A 171 27.76 -0.45 9.94
C ALA A 171 27.40 -1.40 8.79
N LEU A 172 26.54 -0.98 7.86
CA LEU A 172 26.20 -1.77 6.69
C LEU A 172 27.43 -2.04 5.81
N ARG A 173 28.26 -1.02 5.58
CA ARG A 173 29.49 -1.15 4.81
C ARG A 173 30.44 -2.19 5.40
N HIS A 174 30.72 -2.10 6.70
CA HIS A 174 31.61 -3.05 7.36
C HIS A 174 31.03 -4.46 7.42
N LEU A 175 29.71 -4.59 7.56
CA LEU A 175 29.03 -5.88 7.46
C LEU A 175 29.24 -6.51 6.08
N PHE A 176 29.06 -5.75 4.99
CA PHE A 176 29.29 -6.26 3.64
C PHE A 176 30.75 -6.64 3.37
N ILE A 177 31.71 -5.88 3.89
CA ILE A 177 33.13 -6.26 3.85
C ILE A 177 33.37 -7.58 4.57
N TYR A 178 32.78 -7.75 5.76
CA TYR A 178 32.91 -8.98 6.53
C TYR A 178 32.29 -10.19 5.82
N ILE A 179 31.10 -10.01 5.22
CA ILE A 179 30.45 -11.03 4.39
C ILE A 179 31.31 -11.39 3.19
N LEU A 180 31.91 -10.40 2.50
CA LEU A 180 32.82 -10.63 1.38
C LEU A 180 34.04 -11.44 1.82
N GLN A 181 34.64 -11.13 2.97
CA GLN A 181 35.77 -11.87 3.52
C GLN A 181 35.43 -13.34 3.80
N ILE A 182 34.29 -13.61 4.45
CA ILE A 182 33.83 -14.99 4.69
C ILE A 182 33.52 -15.70 3.37
N GLY A 183 32.87 -15.01 2.43
CA GLY A 183 32.54 -15.55 1.11
C GLY A 183 33.77 -15.92 0.29
N ASN A 184 34.80 -15.06 0.27
CA ASN A 184 36.07 -15.35 -0.39
C ASN A 184 36.78 -16.54 0.25
N LEU A 185 36.81 -16.62 1.59
CA LEU A 185 37.38 -17.76 2.29
C LEU A 185 36.65 -19.07 1.94
N LEU A 186 35.31 -19.03 1.83
CA LEU A 186 34.51 -20.18 1.46
C LEU A 186 34.77 -20.63 0.01
N ASN A 187 34.92 -19.69 -0.92
CA ASN A 187 35.05 -19.99 -2.35
C ASN A 187 36.47 -20.42 -2.74
N PHE A 188 37.49 -19.83 -2.14
CA PHE A 188 38.88 -19.99 -2.58
C PHE A 188 39.79 -20.68 -1.54
N GLY A 189 39.31 -20.90 -0.32
CA GLY A 189 40.09 -21.48 0.77
C GLY A 189 41.14 -20.53 1.35
N THR A 190 41.98 -21.04 2.26
CA THR A 190 42.99 -20.24 2.99
C THR A 190 44.23 -19.90 2.16
N ASP A 191 44.49 -20.67 1.10
CA ASP A 191 45.69 -20.57 0.26
C ASP A 191 45.42 -19.79 -1.04
N ALA A 192 44.29 -19.07 -1.08
CA ALA A 192 43.90 -18.27 -2.22
C ALA A 192 44.89 -17.11 -2.44
N ASP A 193 45.43 -17.03 -3.64
CA ASP A 193 46.18 -15.86 -4.08
C ASP A 193 45.25 -14.63 -4.07
N GLU A 194 45.74 -13.45 -3.67
CA GLU A 194 44.93 -12.22 -3.61
C GLU A 194 44.33 -11.89 -4.98
N SER A 195 45.00 -12.32 -6.06
CA SER A 195 44.57 -12.21 -7.45
C SER A 195 43.33 -13.04 -7.82
N ALA A 196 42.98 -14.06 -7.02
CA ALA A 196 41.82 -14.94 -7.23
C ALA A 196 40.58 -14.53 -6.42
N SER A 197 40.71 -13.61 -5.46
CA SER A 197 39.62 -13.17 -4.59
C SER A 197 38.66 -12.20 -5.28
N ALA A 198 37.36 -12.26 -4.96
CA ALA A 198 36.41 -11.28 -5.46
C ALA A 198 36.59 -9.93 -4.74
N GLY A 199 36.55 -8.83 -5.51
CA GLY A 199 36.62 -7.46 -4.97
C GLY A 199 35.29 -6.91 -4.44
N GLY A 200 34.18 -7.59 -4.74
CA GLY A 200 32.82 -7.19 -4.35
C GLY A 200 31.78 -8.23 -4.77
N PHE A 201 30.53 -7.99 -4.43
CA PHE A 201 29.38 -8.79 -4.86
C PHE A 201 28.17 -7.86 -5.14
N SER A 202 27.31 -8.26 -6.08
CA SER A 202 26.10 -7.52 -6.42
C SER A 202 25.05 -7.59 -5.31
N LEU A 203 24.20 -6.56 -5.18
CA LEU A 203 23.10 -6.57 -4.20
C LEU A 203 22.12 -7.73 -4.43
N SER A 204 21.91 -8.15 -5.67
CA SER A 204 21.10 -9.34 -6.00
C SER A 204 21.66 -10.64 -5.40
N SER A 205 22.94 -10.69 -5.07
CA SER A 205 23.56 -11.87 -4.45
C SER A 205 23.24 -12.00 -2.96
N LEU A 206 22.71 -10.96 -2.30
CA LEU A 206 22.31 -11.02 -0.88
C LEU A 206 21.27 -12.12 -0.61
N VAL A 207 20.37 -12.38 -1.57
CA VAL A 207 19.35 -13.43 -1.47
C VAL A 207 19.98 -14.83 -1.35
N LYS A 208 21.18 -15.03 -1.94
CA LYS A 208 21.86 -16.33 -1.92
C LYS A 208 22.37 -16.69 -0.52
N LEU A 209 22.62 -15.69 0.34
CA LEU A 209 23.18 -15.92 1.67
C LEU A 209 22.28 -16.79 2.55
N SER A 210 20.95 -16.64 2.44
CA SER A 210 19.98 -17.48 3.16
C SER A 210 19.69 -18.81 2.45
N GLN A 211 20.07 -18.96 1.18
CA GLN A 211 19.83 -20.17 0.38
C GLN A 211 20.98 -21.17 0.44
N THR A 212 22.21 -20.69 0.58
CA THR A 212 23.40 -21.54 0.64
C THR A 212 23.47 -22.25 1.99
N LYS A 213 23.28 -23.58 2.01
CA LYS A 213 23.41 -24.41 3.22
C LYS A 213 24.83 -24.92 3.41
N ALA A 214 25.27 -24.99 4.66
CA ALA A 214 26.50 -25.63 5.04
C ALA A 214 26.42 -27.15 4.81
N PHE A 215 27.57 -27.77 4.52
CA PHE A 215 27.68 -29.22 4.37
C PHE A 215 27.37 -29.98 5.67
N VAL A 216 27.64 -29.34 6.82
CA VAL A 216 27.43 -29.91 8.16
C VAL A 216 26.59 -28.95 9.00
N GLY A 217 25.67 -29.49 9.80
CA GLY A 217 24.95 -28.75 10.83
C GLY A 217 23.63 -28.09 10.38
N GLU A 218 23.18 -28.33 9.14
CA GLU A 218 21.93 -27.82 8.58
C GLU A 218 21.73 -26.29 8.66
N ILE A 219 22.80 -25.52 8.90
CA ILE A 219 22.77 -24.06 8.95
C ILE A 219 22.95 -23.44 7.57
N THR A 220 22.38 -22.26 7.36
CA THR A 220 22.63 -21.44 6.16
C THR A 220 23.89 -20.59 6.32
N PHE A 221 24.41 -20.07 5.20
CA PHE A 221 25.53 -19.14 5.23
C PHE A 221 25.19 -17.86 6.01
N LEU A 222 23.96 -17.34 5.86
CA LEU A 222 23.49 -16.20 6.64
C LEU A 222 23.49 -16.49 8.15
N GLN A 223 22.99 -17.66 8.56
CA GLN A 223 23.02 -18.07 9.97
C GLN A 223 24.45 -18.17 10.50
N TYR A 224 25.38 -18.68 9.69
CA TYR A 224 26.80 -18.70 10.05
C TYR A 224 27.39 -17.28 10.18
N VAL A 225 27.10 -16.38 9.24
CA VAL A 225 27.50 -14.97 9.31
C VAL A 225 26.98 -14.31 10.59
N VAL A 226 25.71 -14.54 10.96
CA VAL A 226 25.11 -14.02 12.20
C VAL A 226 25.90 -14.46 13.44
N GLN A 227 26.27 -15.75 13.52
CA GLN A 227 27.08 -16.28 14.63
C GLN A 227 28.47 -15.64 14.67
N CYS A 228 29.08 -15.47 13.50
CA CYS A 228 30.38 -14.84 13.33
C CYS A 228 30.37 -13.37 13.74
N ILE A 229 29.34 -12.60 13.36
CA ILE A 229 29.20 -11.20 13.75
C ILE A 229 29.05 -11.07 15.26
N GLU A 230 28.20 -11.86 15.91
CA GLU A 230 28.02 -11.79 17.36
C GLU A 230 29.31 -12.15 18.12
N ARG A 231 30.08 -13.11 17.59
CA ARG A 231 31.34 -13.56 18.21
C ARG A 231 32.49 -12.59 17.98
N ASP A 232 32.66 -12.10 16.76
CA ASP A 232 33.89 -11.43 16.32
C ASP A 232 33.73 -9.91 16.29
N VAL A 233 32.54 -9.39 15.92
CA VAL A 233 32.28 -7.95 15.73
C VAL A 233 30.85 -7.58 16.18
N PRO A 234 30.49 -7.74 17.46
CA PRO A 234 29.11 -7.58 17.94
C PRO A 234 28.54 -6.17 17.73
N THR A 235 29.39 -5.15 17.55
CA THR A 235 28.96 -3.79 17.21
C THR A 235 28.22 -3.70 15.86
N LEU A 236 28.39 -4.68 14.97
CA LEU A 236 27.68 -4.74 13.69
C LEU A 236 26.35 -5.50 13.75
N ALA A 237 26.05 -6.18 14.87
CA ALA A 237 24.85 -7.00 15.00
C ALA A 237 23.54 -6.22 14.83
N HIS A 238 23.58 -4.91 15.07
CA HIS A 238 22.46 -3.98 14.96
C HIS A 238 22.63 -2.96 13.83
N PHE A 239 23.35 -3.31 12.74
CA PHE A 239 23.58 -2.40 11.60
C PHE A 239 22.30 -1.78 11.03
N TYR A 240 21.18 -2.50 11.15
CA TYR A 240 19.87 -2.11 10.65
C TYR A 240 19.30 -0.86 11.31
N ASP A 241 19.79 -0.48 12.50
CA ASP A 241 19.41 0.77 13.15
C ASP A 241 19.85 1.99 12.33
N GLN A 242 20.97 1.88 11.60
CA GLN A 242 21.48 2.94 10.72
C GLN A 242 20.72 3.04 9.39
N ILE A 243 19.89 2.05 9.04
CA ILE A 243 19.14 1.99 7.78
C ILE A 243 17.65 1.70 8.00
N SER A 244 17.09 2.23 9.09
CA SER A 244 15.71 1.96 9.54
C SER A 244 14.61 2.29 8.53
N LEU A 245 14.89 3.14 7.53
CA LEU A 245 13.92 3.48 6.48
C LEU A 245 13.87 2.46 5.34
N ILE A 246 14.81 1.52 5.25
CA ILE A 246 14.96 0.64 4.08
C ILE A 246 13.70 -0.14 3.74
N PHE A 247 13.02 -0.67 4.77
CA PHE A 247 11.78 -1.44 4.58
C PHE A 247 10.66 -0.59 4.01
N LYS A 248 10.56 0.69 4.39
CA LYS A 248 9.54 1.59 3.84
C LYS A 248 9.91 1.98 2.41
N CYS A 249 11.19 2.24 2.15
CA CYS A 249 11.68 2.62 0.82
C CYS A 249 11.47 1.50 -0.21
N SER A 250 11.65 0.24 0.18
CA SER A 250 11.42 -0.92 -0.70
C SER A 250 9.95 -1.14 -1.09
N LYS A 251 9.01 -0.39 -0.53
CA LYS A 251 7.58 -0.44 -0.88
C LYS A 251 7.14 0.70 -1.81
N VAL A 252 8.04 1.64 -2.10
CA VAL A 252 7.74 2.79 -2.96
C VAL A 252 8.21 2.49 -4.37
N SER A 253 7.28 2.35 -5.31
CA SER A 253 7.61 2.16 -6.74
C SER A 253 7.97 3.49 -7.39
N LEU A 254 9.16 3.58 -8.00
CA LEU A 254 9.59 4.78 -8.71
C LEU A 254 8.68 5.06 -9.93
N ALA A 255 8.26 4.01 -10.64
CA ALA A 255 7.34 4.12 -11.77
C ALA A 255 5.99 4.71 -11.34
N ALA A 256 5.44 4.28 -10.19
CA ALA A 256 4.21 4.83 -9.66
C ALA A 256 4.34 6.32 -9.31
N LEU A 257 5.46 6.75 -8.72
CA LEU A 257 5.71 8.17 -8.42
C LEU A 257 5.75 9.03 -9.69
N LEU A 258 6.42 8.54 -10.74
CA LEU A 258 6.49 9.25 -12.03
C LEU A 258 5.13 9.31 -12.72
N ALA A 259 4.37 8.22 -12.70
CA ALA A 259 3.01 8.19 -13.25
C ALA A 259 2.08 9.17 -12.51
N GLU A 260 2.18 9.22 -11.18
CA GLU A 260 1.40 10.15 -10.35
C GLU A 260 1.74 11.61 -10.64
N LYS A 261 3.04 11.94 -10.77
CA LYS A 261 3.49 13.28 -11.19
C LYS A 261 2.90 13.67 -12.55
N THR A 262 2.99 12.79 -13.54
CA THR A 262 2.42 13.04 -14.88
C THR A 262 0.92 13.25 -14.81
N SER A 263 0.20 12.43 -14.03
CA SER A 263 -1.25 12.60 -13.84
C SER A 263 -1.62 13.95 -13.23
N LEU A 264 -0.82 14.47 -12.28
CA LEU A 264 -1.03 15.79 -11.70
C LEU A 264 -0.75 16.92 -12.72
N GLU A 265 0.27 16.77 -13.57
CA GLU A 265 0.59 17.71 -14.65
C GLU A 265 -0.53 17.77 -15.70
N GLU A 266 -1.07 16.62 -16.11
CA GLU A 266 -2.21 16.52 -17.03
C GLU A 266 -3.48 17.14 -16.42
N GLY A 267 -3.73 16.90 -15.13
CA GLY A 267 -4.85 17.50 -14.41
C GLY A 267 -4.76 19.02 -14.34
N LEU A 268 -3.56 19.56 -14.07
CA LEU A 268 -3.31 20.99 -14.07
C LEU A 268 -3.48 21.60 -15.48
N GLN A 269 -2.97 20.94 -16.51
CA GLN A 269 -3.14 21.39 -17.90
C GLN A 269 -4.62 21.47 -18.29
N SER A 270 -5.41 20.48 -17.90
CA SER A 270 -6.86 20.45 -18.13
C SER A 270 -7.56 21.61 -17.42
N LEU A 271 -7.18 21.89 -16.17
CA LEU A 271 -7.70 23.04 -15.41
C LEU A 271 -7.34 24.37 -16.06
N ILE A 272 -6.09 24.56 -16.48
CA ILE A 272 -5.63 25.79 -17.14
C ILE A 272 -6.40 26.01 -18.44
N HIS A 273 -6.60 24.95 -19.23
CA HIS A 273 -7.36 25.03 -20.47
C HIS A 273 -8.82 25.44 -20.21
N GLU A 274 -9.47 24.83 -19.22
CA GLU A 274 -10.87 25.16 -18.87
C GLU A 274 -11.00 26.61 -18.36
N ILE A 275 -10.02 27.11 -17.60
CA ILE A 275 -9.98 28.52 -17.17
C ILE A 275 -9.86 29.46 -18.38
N GLN A 276 -9.00 29.15 -19.36
CA GLN A 276 -8.82 29.97 -20.56
C GLN A 276 -10.10 30.07 -21.40
N ASP A 277 -10.82 28.95 -21.54
CA ASP A 277 -12.10 28.92 -22.25
C ASP A 277 -13.17 29.72 -21.51
N LEU A 278 -13.22 29.63 -20.17
CA LEU A 278 -14.13 30.40 -19.32
C LEU A 278 -13.91 31.92 -19.44
N VAL A 279 -12.66 32.38 -19.39
CA VAL A 279 -12.32 33.81 -19.53
C VAL A 279 -12.73 34.33 -20.90
N SER A 280 -12.49 33.54 -21.96
CA SER A 280 -12.86 33.87 -23.34
C SER A 280 -14.38 34.02 -23.51
N GLU A 281 -15.17 33.18 -22.83
CA GLU A 281 -16.64 33.22 -22.88
C GLU A 281 -17.21 34.37 -22.04
N ALA A 282 -16.68 34.59 -20.83
CA ALA A 282 -17.23 35.55 -19.86
C ALA A 282 -16.88 37.03 -20.13
N HIS A 283 -15.88 37.32 -20.99
CA HIS A 283 -15.39 38.69 -21.25
C HIS A 283 -15.07 39.46 -19.96
N SER A 284 -14.56 38.74 -18.96
CA SER A 284 -14.32 39.23 -17.60
C SER A 284 -12.83 39.15 -17.29
N ASP A 285 -12.23 40.28 -16.91
CA ASP A 285 -10.82 40.40 -16.53
C ASP A 285 -10.56 40.19 -15.02
N THR A 286 -11.56 39.77 -14.24
CA THR A 286 -11.39 39.54 -12.79
C THR A 286 -10.73 38.21 -12.50
N GLU A 287 -9.61 38.27 -11.76
CA GLU A 287 -8.86 37.09 -11.30
C GLU A 287 -9.74 36.19 -10.43
N THR A 288 -9.92 34.94 -10.84
CA THR A 288 -10.81 33.97 -10.21
C THR A 288 -10.09 33.12 -9.17
N GLU A 289 -10.84 32.51 -8.26
CA GLU A 289 -10.29 31.52 -7.31
C GLU A 289 -9.63 30.34 -8.04
N ALA A 290 -10.12 29.99 -9.23
CA ALA A 290 -9.55 28.93 -10.06
C ALA A 290 -8.15 29.31 -10.61
N GLU A 291 -7.95 30.56 -11.03
CA GLU A 291 -6.63 31.06 -11.47
C GLU A 291 -5.62 31.07 -10.33
N ASN A 292 -6.03 31.55 -9.15
CA ASN A 292 -5.20 31.50 -7.94
C ASN A 292 -4.78 30.07 -7.60
N PHE A 293 -5.73 29.12 -7.65
CA PHE A 293 -5.43 27.71 -7.44
C PHE A 293 -4.47 27.17 -8.50
N ALA A 294 -4.67 27.48 -9.78
CA ALA A 294 -3.81 27.02 -10.87
C ALA A 294 -2.37 27.55 -10.73
N ALA A 295 -2.21 28.81 -10.31
CA ALA A 295 -0.90 29.39 -10.01
C ALA A 295 -0.21 28.67 -8.85
N HIS A 296 -0.93 28.43 -7.74
CA HIS A 296 -0.42 27.65 -6.61
C HIS A 296 -0.04 26.21 -7.01
N ALA A 297 -0.91 25.52 -7.76
CA ALA A 297 -0.65 24.17 -8.23
C ALA A 297 0.57 24.10 -9.16
N THR A 298 0.77 25.10 -10.02
CA THR A 298 1.96 25.23 -10.87
C THR A 298 3.24 25.32 -10.02
N GLN A 299 3.22 26.14 -8.96
CA GLN A 299 4.36 26.29 -8.05
C GLN A 299 4.65 24.99 -7.28
N GLU A 300 3.62 24.30 -6.79
CA GLU A 300 3.77 23.02 -6.10
C GLU A 300 4.36 21.94 -7.01
N LEU A 301 3.92 21.86 -8.28
CA LEU A 301 4.47 20.91 -9.25
C LEU A 301 5.91 21.24 -9.64
N ALA A 302 6.27 22.53 -9.72
CA ALA A 302 7.67 22.94 -9.92
C ALA A 302 8.55 22.49 -8.74
N SER A 303 8.08 22.67 -7.50
CA SER A 303 8.77 22.19 -6.30
C SER A 303 8.94 20.66 -6.31
N LEU A 304 7.90 19.90 -6.71
CA LEU A 304 7.98 18.45 -6.87
C LEU A 304 8.99 18.04 -7.96
N HIS A 305 9.07 18.78 -9.06
CA HIS A 305 10.06 18.55 -10.10
C HIS A 305 11.49 18.68 -9.56
N ASP A 306 11.78 19.74 -8.80
CA ASP A 306 13.08 19.93 -8.16
C ASP A 306 13.42 18.80 -7.19
N LEU A 307 12.43 18.34 -6.42
CA LEU A 307 12.58 17.23 -5.49
C LEU A 307 12.86 15.90 -6.22
N LEU A 308 12.20 15.65 -7.34
CA LEU A 308 12.50 14.49 -8.20
C LEU A 308 13.90 14.56 -8.80
N GLN A 309 14.39 15.75 -9.16
CA GLN A 309 15.79 15.90 -9.59
C GLN A 309 16.76 15.56 -8.44
N GLN A 310 16.44 15.91 -7.20
CA GLN A 310 17.23 15.51 -6.03
C GLN A 310 17.19 13.99 -5.79
N LEU A 311 16.04 13.36 -6.00
CA LEU A 311 15.93 11.91 -5.96
C LEU A 311 16.78 11.26 -7.05
N ASN A 312 16.77 11.77 -8.28
CA ASN A 312 17.61 11.25 -9.37
C ASN A 312 19.11 11.39 -9.07
N LYS A 313 19.54 12.50 -8.46
CA LYS A 313 20.93 12.65 -7.96
C LYS A 313 21.24 11.63 -6.87
N SER A 314 20.31 11.39 -5.96
CA SER A 314 20.45 10.37 -4.90
C SER A 314 20.53 8.96 -5.47
N LYS A 315 19.68 8.62 -6.46
CA LYS A 315 19.74 7.36 -7.22
C LYS A 315 21.09 7.18 -7.88
N ALA A 316 21.60 8.18 -8.61
CA ALA A 316 22.90 8.10 -9.26
C ALA A 316 24.04 7.88 -8.24
N ARG A 317 23.98 8.55 -7.07
CA ARG A 317 24.91 8.31 -5.97
C ARG A 317 24.82 6.87 -5.45
N PHE A 318 23.61 6.35 -5.27
CA PHE A 318 23.37 4.98 -4.80
C PHE A 318 23.96 3.94 -5.76
N LEU A 319 23.63 4.04 -7.05
CA LEU A 319 24.12 3.13 -8.08
C LEU A 319 25.65 3.15 -8.16
N LYS A 320 26.24 4.35 -8.17
CA LYS A 320 27.70 4.51 -8.14
C LYS A 320 28.34 3.91 -6.89
N TYR A 321 27.69 4.03 -5.74
CA TYR A 321 28.23 3.55 -4.47
C TYR A 321 28.26 2.01 -4.39
N PHE A 322 27.25 1.34 -4.94
CA PHE A 322 27.19 -0.13 -4.98
C PHE A 322 27.74 -0.74 -6.28
N GLU A 323 28.24 0.09 -7.19
CA GLU A 323 28.70 -0.31 -8.53
C GLU A 323 27.62 -1.09 -9.33
N GLU A 324 26.36 -0.73 -9.11
CA GLU A 324 25.23 -1.29 -9.85
C GLU A 324 25.04 -0.51 -11.16
N GLU A 325 24.71 -1.23 -12.24
CA GLU A 325 24.41 -0.60 -13.53
C GLU A 325 23.08 0.17 -13.43
N ASP A 326 22.99 1.29 -14.15
CA ASP A 326 21.69 1.95 -14.40
C ASP A 326 20.96 1.18 -15.50
N THR A 327 20.69 -0.10 -15.25
CA THR A 327 19.73 -0.87 -16.03
C THR A 327 18.33 -0.34 -15.72
N ALA A 328 17.35 -0.69 -16.54
CA ALA A 328 15.95 -0.37 -16.25
C ALA A 328 15.43 -1.02 -14.94
N ASP A 329 16.28 -1.75 -14.20
CA ASP A 329 15.98 -2.33 -12.91
C ASP A 329 15.74 -1.22 -11.89
N GLU A 330 14.50 -1.16 -11.41
CA GLU A 330 13.98 -0.07 -10.64
C GLU A 330 14.74 0.04 -9.29
N LEU A 331 15.05 1.27 -8.87
CA LEU A 331 15.75 1.57 -7.60
C LEU A 331 15.13 0.81 -6.41
N ASP A 332 13.81 0.63 -6.41
CA ASP A 332 13.04 -0.11 -5.42
C ASP A 332 13.32 -1.62 -5.39
N VAL A 333 13.74 -2.24 -6.50
CA VAL A 333 14.22 -3.64 -6.52
C VAL A 333 15.53 -3.76 -5.76
N LEU A 334 16.49 -2.85 -6.01
CA LEU A 334 17.78 -2.84 -5.31
C LEU A 334 17.61 -2.54 -3.81
N LEU A 335 16.75 -1.58 -3.48
CA LEU A 335 16.36 -1.32 -2.09
C LEU A 335 15.63 -2.54 -1.47
N GLY A 336 14.86 -3.27 -2.29
CA GLY A 336 14.23 -4.54 -1.96
C GLY A 336 15.24 -5.60 -1.52
N HIS A 337 16.33 -5.82 -2.27
CA HIS A 337 17.39 -6.76 -1.89
C HIS A 337 17.99 -6.44 -0.51
N ILE A 338 18.26 -5.16 -0.23
CA ILE A 338 18.80 -4.72 1.06
C ILE A 338 17.74 -4.88 2.17
N SER A 339 16.48 -4.54 1.89
CA SER A 339 15.36 -4.69 2.81
C SER A 339 15.14 -6.16 3.21
N ASP A 340 15.14 -7.06 2.23
CA ASP A 340 14.91 -8.48 2.45
C ASP A 340 16.07 -9.11 3.21
N PHE A 341 17.31 -8.79 2.83
CA PHE A 341 18.50 -9.18 3.58
C PHE A 341 18.43 -8.71 5.04
N THR A 342 18.07 -7.44 5.26
CA THR A 342 17.97 -6.86 6.59
C THR A 342 16.93 -7.58 7.45
N THR A 343 15.76 -7.86 6.87
CA THR A 343 14.67 -8.58 7.53
C THR A 343 15.08 -10.01 7.89
N GLN A 344 15.72 -10.72 6.95
CA GLN A 344 16.22 -12.08 7.17
C GLN A 344 17.31 -12.10 8.24
N TYR A 345 18.27 -11.16 8.19
CA TYR A 345 19.31 -11.04 9.20
C TYR A 345 18.73 -10.83 10.59
N GLN A 346 17.79 -9.89 10.75
CA GLN A 346 17.13 -9.61 12.02
C GLN A 346 16.43 -10.84 12.59
N PHE A 347 15.74 -11.59 11.73
CA PHE A 347 15.09 -12.84 12.09
C PHE A 347 16.10 -13.88 12.60
N GLU A 348 17.15 -14.15 11.82
CA GLU A 348 18.18 -15.14 12.19
C GLU A 348 18.97 -14.74 13.44
N TYR A 349 19.28 -13.45 13.61
CA TYR A 349 19.95 -12.93 14.80
C TYR A 349 19.08 -13.10 16.05
N THR A 350 17.78 -12.81 15.95
CA THR A 350 16.84 -13.01 17.07
C THR A 350 16.73 -14.50 17.45
N ASN A 351 16.63 -15.38 16.46
CA ASN A 351 16.59 -16.83 16.68
C ASN A 351 17.88 -17.33 17.32
N TYR A 352 19.03 -16.84 16.86
CA TYR A 352 20.33 -17.20 17.41
C TYR A 352 20.44 -16.83 18.89
N LEU A 353 20.09 -15.60 19.26
CA LEU A 353 20.12 -15.14 20.65
C LEU A 353 19.16 -15.93 21.54
N GLU A 354 17.96 -16.26 21.05
CA GLU A 354 17.00 -17.05 21.81
C GLU A 354 17.49 -18.48 22.04
N THR A 355 18.07 -19.10 21.00
CA THR A 355 18.67 -20.44 21.11
C THR A 355 19.80 -20.45 22.13
N ARG A 356 20.71 -19.47 22.05
CA ARG A 356 21.83 -19.30 22.99
C ARG A 356 21.35 -19.12 24.43
N ARG A 357 20.32 -18.31 24.64
CA ARG A 357 19.70 -18.10 25.96
C ARG A 357 19.10 -19.39 26.51
N GLN A 358 18.41 -20.18 25.68
CA GLN A 358 17.84 -21.46 26.08
C GLN A 358 18.91 -22.47 26.47
N GLU A 359 19.99 -22.57 25.69
CA GLU A 359 21.14 -23.43 26.00
C GLU A 359 21.80 -23.05 27.33
N GLU A 360 22.03 -21.76 27.57
CA GLU A 360 22.60 -21.27 28.83
C GLU A 360 21.71 -21.60 30.03
N LEU A 361 20.40 -21.42 29.90
CA LEU A 361 19.43 -21.78 30.93
C LEU A 361 19.41 -23.28 31.21
N LEU A 362 19.54 -24.12 30.18
CA LEU A 362 19.63 -25.58 30.36
C LEU A 362 20.91 -25.97 31.09
N VAL A 363 22.05 -25.40 30.73
CA VAL A 363 23.33 -25.65 31.43
C VAL A 363 23.25 -25.21 32.89
N LEU A 364 22.66 -24.05 33.18
CA LEU A 364 22.47 -23.57 34.55
C LEU A 364 21.54 -24.49 35.35
N LYS A 365 20.43 -24.96 34.76
CA LYS A 365 19.52 -25.93 35.38
C LYS A 365 20.24 -27.25 35.70
N GLN A 366 21.03 -27.77 34.78
CA GLN A 366 21.81 -29.00 34.98
C GLN A 366 22.85 -28.83 36.10
N ARG A 367 23.59 -27.71 36.11
CA ARG A 367 24.55 -27.40 37.19
C ARG A 367 23.86 -27.28 38.54
N ALA A 368 22.71 -26.60 38.61
CA ALA A 368 21.93 -26.49 39.84
C ALA A 368 21.41 -27.85 40.35
N GLN A 369 20.95 -28.72 39.45
CA GLN A 369 20.52 -30.07 39.79
C GLN A 369 21.70 -30.94 40.29
N ALA A 370 22.86 -30.84 39.64
CA ALA A 370 24.07 -31.56 40.07
C ALA A 370 24.53 -31.12 41.47
N LEU A 371 24.52 -29.81 41.75
CA LEU A 371 24.82 -29.26 43.08
C LEU A 371 23.83 -29.74 44.14
N ARG A 372 22.53 -29.74 43.85
CA ARG A 372 21.50 -30.26 44.78
C ARG A 372 21.72 -31.74 45.08
N ARG A 373 21.96 -32.57 44.05
CA ARG A 373 22.27 -34.00 44.23
C ARG A 373 23.49 -34.21 45.12
N ARG A 374 24.56 -33.45 44.89
CA ARG A 374 25.77 -33.51 45.72
C ARG A 374 25.49 -33.14 47.17
N GLN A 375 24.75 -32.06 47.42
CA GLN A 375 24.35 -31.66 48.79
C GLN A 375 23.51 -32.73 49.49
N THR A 376 22.59 -33.39 48.76
CA THR A 376 21.80 -34.50 49.31
C THR A 376 22.69 -35.69 49.69
N ILE A 377 23.67 -36.05 48.84
CA ILE A 377 24.63 -37.12 49.11
C ILE A 377 25.50 -36.77 50.32
N ASP A 378 26.06 -35.56 50.36
CA ASP A 378 26.90 -35.10 51.46
C ASP A 378 26.12 -35.10 52.79
N SER A 379 24.86 -34.64 52.78
CA SER A 379 23.98 -34.70 53.95
C SER A 379 23.69 -36.14 54.40
N ALA A 380 23.47 -37.07 53.47
CA ALA A 380 23.23 -38.47 53.78
C ALA A 380 24.48 -39.17 54.35
N LEU A 381 25.67 -38.84 53.84
CA LEU A 381 26.94 -39.33 54.37
C LEU A 381 27.19 -38.83 55.80
N VAL A 382 26.95 -37.54 56.06
CA VAL A 382 27.06 -36.98 57.42
C VAL A 382 26.11 -37.70 58.38
N GLN A 383 24.84 -37.87 58.02
CA GLN A 383 23.87 -38.60 58.84
C GLN A 383 24.27 -40.07 59.07
N GLY A 384 24.77 -40.76 58.03
CA GLY A 384 25.26 -42.14 58.14
C GLY A 384 26.46 -42.28 59.08
N THR A 385 27.42 -41.36 59.01
CA THR A 385 28.59 -41.36 59.92
C THR A 385 28.21 -41.05 61.37
N GLU A 386 27.25 -40.16 61.61
CA GLU A 386 26.71 -39.91 62.95
C GLU A 386 26.00 -41.12 63.52
N HIS A 387 25.21 -41.84 62.71
CA HIS A 387 24.55 -43.07 63.13
C HIS A 387 25.56 -44.18 63.51
N LEU A 388 26.60 -44.37 62.69
CA LEU A 388 27.67 -45.33 62.99
C LEU A 388 28.44 -44.97 64.26
N ARG A 389 28.75 -43.67 64.46
CA ARG A 389 29.42 -43.18 65.68
C ARG A 389 28.59 -43.41 66.94
N LYS A 390 27.26 -43.20 66.87
CA LYS A 390 26.34 -43.50 67.97
C LYS A 390 26.26 -45.00 68.25
N GLY A 391 26.25 -45.84 67.21
CA GLY A 391 26.29 -47.30 67.33
C GLY A 391 27.55 -47.80 68.06
N LEU A 392 28.73 -47.35 67.61
CA LEU A 392 30.02 -47.71 68.22
C LEU A 392 30.16 -47.24 69.68
N ASN A 393 29.64 -46.06 70.01
CA ASN A 393 29.61 -45.58 71.40
C ASN A 393 28.70 -46.43 72.29
N ASN A 394 27.55 -46.86 71.77
CA ASN A 394 26.63 -47.75 72.49
C ASN A 394 27.19 -49.16 72.67
N GLU A 395 27.98 -49.67 71.73
CA GLU A 395 28.69 -50.96 71.88
C GLU A 395 29.82 -50.86 72.90
N ARG A 396 30.61 -49.78 72.88
CA ARG A 396 31.66 -49.55 73.91
C ARG A 396 31.06 -49.47 75.31
N ALA A 397 29.92 -48.79 75.48
CA ALA A 397 29.22 -48.70 76.76
C ALA A 397 28.61 -50.03 77.27
N LYS A 398 28.65 -51.11 76.48
CA LYS A 398 28.22 -52.45 76.91
C LYS A 398 29.39 -53.36 77.31
N ILE A 399 30.64 -52.93 77.08
CA ILE A 399 31.86 -53.71 77.31
C ILE A 399 32.58 -53.25 78.59
N ASP A 400 32.30 -52.03 79.06
CA ASP A 400 32.60 -51.56 80.42
C ASP A 400 31.42 -51.88 81.37
#